data_AF-A0AAW4YCL9-F1
#
_entry.id   AF-A0AAW4YCL9-F1
#
_cell.length_a   1.000
_cell.length_b   1.000
_cell.length_c   1.000
_cell.angle_alpha   90.00
_cell.angle_beta   90.00
_cell.angle_gamma   90.00
#
_symmetry.space_group_name_H-M   'P 1'
#
loop_
_entity.id
_entity.type
_entity.pdbx_description
1 polymer ?
#
loop_
_entity_poly.entity_id
_entity_poly.type
_entity_poly.pdbx_seq_one_letter_code
_entity_poly.pdbx_strand_id
1 'polypeptide(L)' 'YKEEISLKAIDFKLRQYLIQDFDLYKKFPKASKIKVTMKDGGYYTFELNKKLQTNRMSDVIDGRNIDKIEANIR' A
#
# COMPACT_ATOMS: atom_id res chain seq x y z
N TYR A 1 18.32 -5.75 -0.64
CA TYR A 1 16.98 -5.33 -1.10
C TYR A 1 16.32 -6.52 -1.77
N LYS A 2 15.02 -6.78 -1.53
CA LYS A 2 14.31 -7.87 -2.22
C LYS A 2 13.95 -7.40 -3.63
N GLU A 3 14.29 -8.19 -4.63
CA GLU A 3 13.89 -7.93 -6.03
C GLU A 3 12.38 -8.10 -6.17
N GLU A 4 11.85 -9.17 -5.59
CA GLU A 4 10.41 -9.45 -5.55
C GLU A 4 9.81 -9.19 -4.17
N ILE A 5 8.73 -8.42 -4.13
CA ILE A 5 8.00 -8.11 -2.90
C ILE A 5 6.49 -8.32 -3.11
N SER A 6 5.84 -8.99 -2.16
CA SER A 6 4.39 -9.22 -2.23
C SER A 6 3.61 -7.95 -1.89
N LEU A 7 2.45 -7.79 -2.52
CA LEU A 7 1.52 -6.71 -2.17
C LEU A 7 1.10 -6.76 -0.70
N LYS A 8 1.02 -7.96 -0.11
CA LYS A 8 0.79 -8.15 1.33
C LYS A 8 1.89 -7.50 2.18
N ALA A 9 3.16 -7.69 1.82
CA ALA A 9 4.26 -7.11 2.57
C ALA A 9 4.30 -5.58 2.45
N ILE A 10 3.99 -5.05 1.26
CA ILE A 10 3.88 -3.61 1.03
C ILE A 10 2.73 -3.02 1.84
N ASP A 11 1.52 -3.56 1.71
CA ASP A 11 0.31 -3.11 2.43
C ASP A 11 0.56 -3.09 3.94
N PHE A 12 1.13 -4.17 4.50
CA PHE A 12 1.40 -4.26 5.93
C PHE A 12 2.40 -3.20 6.40
N LYS A 13 3.55 -3.07 5.73
CA LYS A 13 4.61 -2.12 6.14
C LYS A 13 4.14 -0.67 6.03
N LEU A 14 3.45 -0.33 4.94
CA LEU A 14 2.94 1.02 4.77
C LEU A 14 1.86 1.35 5.79
N ARG A 15 0.92 0.43 6.08
CA ARG A 15 -0.07 0.64 7.15
C ARG A 15 0.60 0.81 8.52
N GLN A 16 1.61 0.00 8.85
CA GLN A 16 2.32 0.16 10.11
C GLN A 16 2.97 1.53 10.24
N TYR A 17 3.66 1.99 9.19
CA TYR A 17 4.27 3.32 9.15
C TYR A 17 3.22 4.43 9.35
N LEU A 18 2.09 4.35 8.65
CA LEU A 18 1.02 5.35 8.76
C LEU A 18 0.30 5.33 10.12
N ILE A 19 0.23 4.18 10.78
CA ILE A 19 -0.32 4.06 12.15
C ILE A 19 0.62 4.74 13.15
N GLN A 20 1.93 4.55 13.00
CA GLN A 20 2.94 5.06 13.90
C GLN A 20 3.09 6.59 13.78
N ASP A 21 3.17 7.09 12.55
CA ASP A 21 3.63 8.46 12.30
C ASP A 21 2.50 9.41 11.84
N PHE A 22 1.36 8.88 11.38
CA PHE A 22 0.28 9.66 10.75
C PHE A 22 -1.12 9.37 11.32
N ASP A 23 -1.19 8.78 12.51
CA ASP A 23 -2.46 8.54 13.23
C ASP A 23 -3.50 7.73 12.45
N LEU A 24 -3.06 6.90 11.50
CA LEU A 24 -3.95 6.02 10.76
C LEU A 24 -4.73 5.13 11.74
N TYR A 25 -6.05 5.05 11.57
CA TYR A 25 -7.01 4.37 12.45
C TYR A 25 -7.32 5.02 13.80
N LYS A 26 -6.68 6.15 14.18
CA LYS A 26 -7.21 6.98 15.29
C LYS A 26 -8.53 7.65 14.92
N LYS A 27 -8.78 7.85 13.62
CA LYS A 27 -10.08 8.24 13.05
C LYS A 27 -10.48 7.23 11.98
N PHE A 28 -11.80 7.13 11.72
CA PHE A 28 -12.29 6.25 10.67
C PHE A 28 -11.76 6.70 9.29
N PRO A 29 -11.02 5.85 8.57
CA PRO A 29 -10.25 6.24 7.39
C PRO A 29 -11.11 6.54 6.14
N LYS A 30 -12.45 6.40 6.16
CA LYS A 30 -13.37 6.76 5.07
C LYS A 30 -12.87 6.35 3.66
N ALA A 31 -12.32 7.31 2.89
CA ALA A 31 -11.83 7.13 1.52
C ALA A 31 -10.29 7.16 1.40
N SER A 32 -9.59 7.07 2.54
CA SER A 32 -8.13 7.04 2.59
C SER A 32 -7.60 5.82 1.85
N LYS A 33 -6.56 6.06 1.05
CA LYS A 33 -5.99 5.06 0.15
C LYS A 33 -4.50 5.29 -0.05
N ILE A 34 -3.79 4.19 -0.28
CA ILE A 34 -2.42 4.19 -0.75
C ILE A 34 -2.43 3.83 -2.22
N LYS A 35 -1.70 4.59 -3.03
CA LYS A 35 -1.44 4.28 -4.44
C LYS A 35 0.04 4.00 -4.63
N VAL A 36 0.37 2.84 -5.17
CA VAL A 36 1.73 2.48 -5.62
C VAL A 36 1.72 2.57 -7.14
N THR A 37 2.50 3.49 -7.70
CA THR A 37 2.64 3.67 -9.15
C THR A 37 3.95 3.03 -9.60
N MET A 38 3.89 2.27 -10.68
CA MET A 38 5.00 1.58 -11.30
C MET A 38 5.58 2.42 -12.45
N LYS A 39 6.83 2.18 -12.82
CA LYS A 39 7.53 2.90 -13.90
C LYS A 39 6.89 2.74 -15.27
N ASP A 40 6.17 1.65 -15.50
CA ASP A 40 5.42 1.39 -16.74
C ASP A 40 4.05 2.11 -16.79
N GLY A 41 3.72 2.90 -15.76
CA GLY A 41 2.43 3.60 -15.63
C GLY A 41 1.33 2.77 -14.98
N GLY A 42 1.55 1.47 -14.74
CA GLY A 42 0.67 0.61 -13.96
C GLY A 42 0.58 1.08 -12.51
N TYR A 43 -0.50 0.72 -11.81
CA TYR A 43 -0.63 1.07 -10.40
C TYR A 43 -1.44 0.06 -9.58
N TYR A 44 -1.15 0.04 -8.28
CA TYR A 44 -1.88 -0.73 -7.28
C TYR A 44 -2.49 0.22 -6.25
N THR A 45 -3.75 -0.04 -5.88
CA THR A 45 -4.42 0.73 -4.83
C THR A 45 -4.71 -0.16 -3.63
N PHE A 46 -4.48 0.38 -2.44
CA PHE A 46 -4.89 -0.19 -1.16
C PHE A 46 -5.89 0.75 -0.49
N GLU A 47 -7.15 0.30 -0.37
CA GLU A 47 -8.15 1.02 0.40
C GLU A 47 -7.92 0.75 1.89
N LEU A 48 -7.78 1.82 2.67
CA LEU A 48 -7.41 1.71 4.09
C LEU A 48 -8.61 1.44 5.00
N ASN A 49 -9.83 1.61 4.50
CA ASN A 49 -11.08 1.32 5.19
C ASN A 49 -11.44 -0.18 5.26
N LYS A 50 -10.70 -1.04 4.56
CA LYS A 50 -10.88 -2.49 4.56
C LYS A 50 -9.52 -3.20 4.54
N LYS A 51 -9.54 -4.50 4.83
CA LYS A 51 -8.37 -5.36 4.69
C LYS A 51 -8.05 -5.56 3.20
N LEU A 52 -6.78 -5.80 2.90
CA LEU A 52 -6.36 -6.24 1.57
C LEU A 52 -7.14 -7.50 1.17
N GLN A 53 -7.65 -7.55 -0.06
CA GLN A 53 -8.42 -8.68 -0.56
C GLN A 53 -7.52 -9.94 -0.63
N THR A 54 -8.03 -11.09 -0.21
CA THR A 54 -7.25 -12.34 -0.08
C THR A 54 -6.67 -12.82 -1.40
N ASN A 55 -7.40 -12.64 -2.51
CA ASN A 55 -6.93 -12.94 -3.86
C ASN A 55 -5.71 -12.10 -4.30
N ARG A 56 -5.47 -10.93 -3.69
CA ARG A 56 -4.35 -10.03 -4.01
C ARG A 56 -3.15 -10.20 -3.08
N MET A 57 -3.27 -11.03 -2.03
CA MET A 57 -2.17 -11.23 -1.07
C MET A 57 -1.01 -12.05 -1.65
N SER A 58 -1.29 -12.87 -2.67
CA SER A 58 -0.30 -13.66 -3.42
C SER A 58 0.37 -12.88 -4.54
N ASP A 59 -0.13 -11.70 -4.90
CA ASP A 59 0.46 -10.88 -5.96
C ASP A 59 1.85 -10.40 -5.55
N VAL A 60 2.80 -10.55 -6.45
CA VAL A 60 4.20 -10.15 -6.28
C VAL A 60 4.54 -9.11 -7.34
N ILE A 61 5.30 -8.09 -6.95
CA ILE A 61 5.80 -7.05 -7.84
C ILE A 61 7.32 -6.93 -7.71
N ASP A 62 7.97 -6.50 -8.79
CA ASP A 62 9.38 -6.10 -8.74
C ASP A 62 9.50 -4.75 -8.02
N GLY A 63 10.12 -4.74 -6.84
CA GLY A 63 10.29 -3.54 -6.03
C GLY A 63 11.13 -2.45 -6.71
N ARG A 64 11.99 -2.82 -7.67
CA ARG A 64 12.82 -1.88 -8.45
C ARG A 64 12.02 -1.11 -9.50
N ASN A 65 10.83 -1.61 -9.83
CA ASN A 65 9.92 -1.01 -10.80
C ASN A 65 8.89 -0.08 -10.15
N ILE A 66 8.92 0.09 -8.83
CA ILE A 66 8.12 1.11 -8.15
C ILE A 66 8.69 2.49 -8.51
N ASP A 67 7.83 3.37 -9.00
CA ASP A 67 8.16 4.77 -9.30
C ASP A 67 7.86 5.65 -8.08
N LYS A 68 6.62 5.58 -7.56
CA LYS A 68 6.19 6.38 -6.41
C LYS A 68 5.12 5.71 -5.56
N ILE A 69 5.07 6.11 -4.29
CA ILE A 69 4.05 5.70 -3.34
C ILE A 69 3.40 6.96 -2.77
N GLU A 70 2.07 7.07 -2.92
CA GLU A 70 1.27 8.21 -2.49
C GLU A 70 0.22 7.73 -1.48
N ALA A 71 0.19 8.30 -0.28
CA ALA A 71 -0.82 8.02 0.73
C ALA A 71 -1.70 9.25 0.95
N ASN A 72 -3.01 9.08 0.77
CA ASN A 72 -4.00 10.11 1.08
C ASN A 72 -4.75 9.69 2.34
N ILE A 73 -4.53 10.41 3.44
CA ILE A 73 -5.13 10.15 4.75
C ILE A 73 -5.98 11.35 5.18
N ARG A 74 -7.08 11.10 5.90
CA ARG A 74 -8.01 12.11 6.45
C ARG A 74 -7.76 12.38 7.92
#